data_AF-A0A243ALA9-F1
#
_entry.id   AF-A0A243ALA9-F1
#
_cell.length_a   1.000
_cell.length_b   1.000
_cell.length_c   1.000
_cell.angle_alpha   90.00
_cell.angle_beta   90.00
_cell.angle_gamma   90.00
#
_symmetry.space_group_name_H-M   'P 1'
#
loop_
_entity.id
_entity.type
_entity.pdbx_description
1 polymer ?
#
loop_
_entity_poly.entity_id
_entity_poly.type
_entity_poly.pdbx_seq_one_letter_code
_entity_poly.pdbx_strand_id
1 'polypeptide(L)'
;MDSLKNMNAAMQYIEDNLTHKIDFKEVAKIAFCSEYHFKRMFSFLAGISLSEYIRCRRLTLAAFELKDSNAKVIDVAIKYGYNSPDSFTRAFQNLHGITPSEARSTIRSLKAYSPMTFQLSIQGGTEMNYRIEEKEPFQIIGIQKRVPIVFNGVNEEIASMWKSLDSQSIDILKSLSNIEPTGIISASTNFSEGRMEEKGELDHYIGVATTKACLEQFTQLEVLASTWAIFEAVGPFPDALQNVWGRIYSEWFPSSNYELAEGPEILWNESKDVSSPNFRSEIWVPVLKK
;
A
#
# COMPACT_ATOMS: atom_id res chain seq x y z
N MET A 1 -16.95 17.78 -6.38
CA MET A 1 -17.16 16.40 -6.90
C MET A 1 -17.19 15.48 -5.69
N ASP A 2 -18.18 14.59 -5.57
CA ASP A 2 -18.31 13.75 -4.37
C ASP A 2 -17.39 12.53 -4.50
N SER A 3 -16.16 12.65 -3.98
CA SER A 3 -15.14 11.60 -4.03
C SER A 3 -15.63 10.29 -3.43
N LEU A 4 -16.40 10.36 -2.34
CA LEU A 4 -16.91 9.16 -1.66
C LEU A 4 -17.93 8.43 -2.51
N LYS A 5 -18.87 9.17 -3.13
CA LYS A 5 -19.84 8.60 -4.07
C LYS A 5 -19.15 7.92 -5.25
N ASN A 6 -18.11 8.53 -5.80
CA ASN A 6 -17.35 7.97 -6.92
C ASN A 6 -16.59 6.70 -6.53
N MET A 7 -15.96 6.68 -5.36
CA MET A 7 -15.30 5.47 -4.83
C MET A 7 -16.30 4.33 -4.58
N ASN A 8 -17.49 4.63 -4.06
CA ASN A 8 -18.55 3.64 -3.89
C ASN A 8 -19.13 3.15 -5.23
N ALA A 9 -19.24 4.02 -6.23
CA ALA A 9 -19.64 3.61 -7.58
C ALA A 9 -18.59 2.67 -8.21
N ALA A 10 -17.31 2.93 -7.98
CA ALA A 10 -16.22 2.05 -8.43
C ALA A 10 -16.27 0.69 -7.73
N MET A 11 -16.56 0.66 -6.42
CA MET A 11 -16.80 -0.60 -5.68
C MET A 11 -18.01 -1.36 -6.20
N GLN A 12 -19.11 -0.67 -6.52
CA GLN A 12 -20.30 -1.29 -7.09
C GLN A 12 -19.99 -1.92 -8.45
N TYR A 13 -19.25 -1.24 -9.32
CA TYR A 13 -18.79 -1.81 -10.58
C TYR A 13 -18.00 -3.11 -10.37
N ILE A 14 -17.11 -3.16 -9.38
CA ILE A 14 -16.35 -4.37 -9.05
C ILE A 14 -17.29 -5.50 -8.63
N GLU A 15 -18.25 -5.24 -7.74
CA GLU A 15 -19.24 -6.22 -7.28
C GLU A 15 -20.10 -6.76 -8.44
N ASP A 16 -20.54 -5.88 -9.34
CA ASP A 16 -21.36 -6.24 -10.50
C ASP A 16 -20.58 -7.09 -11.52
N ASN A 17 -19.25 -7.06 -11.49
CA ASN A 17 -18.37 -7.75 -12.43
C ASN A 17 -17.59 -8.92 -11.82
N LEU A 18 -17.95 -9.40 -10.62
CA LEU A 18 -17.24 -10.51 -9.96
C LEU A 18 -17.23 -11.82 -10.77
N THR A 19 -18.22 -12.06 -11.63
CA THR A 19 -18.29 -13.24 -12.52
C THR A 19 -17.67 -13.01 -13.90
N HIS A 20 -17.12 -11.81 -14.13
CA HIS A 20 -16.56 -11.40 -15.41
C HIS A 20 -15.14 -10.84 -15.21
N LYS A 21 -14.52 -10.44 -16.32
CA LYS A 21 -13.25 -9.71 -16.27
C LYS A 21 -13.52 -8.29 -15.76
N ILE A 22 -12.90 -7.92 -14.65
CA ILE A 22 -12.94 -6.57 -14.11
C ILE A 22 -11.91 -5.73 -14.87
N ASP A 23 -12.34 -4.60 -15.45
CA ASP A 23 -11.43 -3.63 -16.06
C ASP A 23 -11.04 -2.55 -15.04
N PHE A 24 -9.81 -2.59 -14.56
CA PHE A 24 -9.32 -1.61 -13.58
C PHE A 24 -9.21 -0.19 -14.17
N LYS A 25 -9.13 -0.03 -15.50
CA LYS A 25 -9.19 1.29 -16.13
C LYS A 25 -10.57 1.92 -15.95
N GLU A 26 -11.63 1.12 -16.03
CA GLU A 26 -12.99 1.62 -15.80
C GLU A 26 -13.21 1.92 -14.31
N VAL A 27 -12.69 1.08 -13.41
CA VAL A 27 -12.68 1.36 -11.96
C VAL A 27 -12.05 2.72 -11.66
N ALA A 28 -10.84 2.96 -12.18
CA ALA A 28 -10.09 4.21 -12.04
C ALA A 28 -10.88 5.42 -12.59
N LYS A 29 -11.45 5.27 -13.79
CA LYS A 29 -12.28 6.30 -14.42
C LYS A 29 -13.53 6.64 -13.61
N ILE A 30 -14.24 5.64 -13.06
CA ILE A 30 -15.43 5.84 -12.21
C ILE A 30 -15.02 6.54 -10.91
N ALA A 31 -13.87 6.17 -10.33
CA ALA A 31 -13.34 6.76 -9.10
C ALA A 31 -12.75 8.17 -9.29
N PHE A 32 -12.51 8.60 -10.54
CA PHE A 32 -11.80 9.84 -10.89
C PHE A 32 -10.39 9.92 -10.30
N CYS A 33 -9.64 8.82 -10.40
CA CYS A 33 -8.22 8.78 -10.04
C CYS A 33 -7.48 7.72 -10.86
N SER A 34 -6.15 7.69 -10.77
CA SER A 34 -5.35 6.62 -11.39
C SER A 34 -5.60 5.24 -10.78
N GLU A 35 -5.36 4.18 -11.56
CA GLU A 35 -5.42 2.79 -11.05
C GLU A 35 -4.48 2.58 -9.85
N TYR A 36 -3.30 3.18 -9.92
CA TYR A 36 -2.31 3.14 -8.87
C TYR A 36 -2.85 3.75 -7.57
N HIS A 37 -3.38 4.97 -7.64
CA HIS A 37 -3.96 5.64 -6.50
C HIS A 37 -5.16 4.86 -5.93
N PHE A 38 -6.08 4.39 -6.77
CA PHE A 38 -7.25 3.63 -6.32
C PHE A 38 -6.85 2.36 -5.57
N LYS A 39 -5.98 1.53 -6.15
CA LYS A 39 -5.50 0.29 -5.53
C LYS A 39 -4.80 0.57 -4.21
N ARG A 40 -3.97 1.62 -4.15
CA ARG A 40 -3.22 2.01 -2.94
C ARG A 40 -4.16 2.50 -1.84
N MET A 41 -5.09 3.40 -2.16
CA MET A 41 -6.07 3.93 -1.23
C MET A 41 -7.00 2.84 -0.70
N PHE A 42 -7.58 2.00 -1.58
CA PHE A 42 -8.39 0.85 -1.15
C PHE A 42 -7.61 -0.03 -0.19
N SER A 43 -6.39 -0.42 -0.59
CA SER A 43 -5.58 -1.34 0.18
C SER A 43 -5.30 -0.80 1.58
N PHE A 44 -4.90 0.47 1.65
CA PHE A 44 -4.53 1.11 2.90
C PHE A 44 -5.73 1.24 3.85
N LEU A 45 -6.91 1.59 3.32
CA LEU A 45 -8.11 1.78 4.13
C LEU A 45 -8.80 0.47 4.50
N ALA A 46 -8.79 -0.52 3.60
CA ALA A 46 -9.45 -1.81 3.81
C ALA A 46 -8.60 -2.81 4.61
N GLY A 47 -7.29 -2.58 4.72
CA GLY A 47 -6.36 -3.51 5.36
C GLY A 47 -6.16 -4.82 4.59
N ILE A 48 -6.60 -4.90 3.32
CA ILE A 48 -6.39 -6.03 2.41
C ILE A 48 -6.19 -5.50 0.99
N SER A 49 -5.51 -6.25 0.13
CA SER A 49 -5.36 -5.85 -1.27
C SER A 49 -6.71 -5.90 -2.02
N LEU A 50 -6.84 -5.10 -3.08
CA LEU A 50 -8.05 -5.13 -3.90
C LEU A 50 -8.27 -6.50 -4.59
N SER A 51 -7.18 -7.15 -5.00
CA SER A 51 -7.23 -8.50 -5.58
C SER A 51 -7.69 -9.56 -4.56
N GLU A 52 -7.21 -9.46 -3.32
CA GLU A 52 -7.67 -10.31 -2.23
C GLU A 52 -9.15 -10.09 -1.91
N TYR A 53 -9.58 -8.83 -1.84
CA TYR A 53 -10.99 -8.49 -1.67
C TYR A 53 -11.86 -9.17 -2.74
N ILE A 54 -11.51 -9.01 -4.02
CA ILE A 54 -12.21 -9.63 -5.15
C ILE A 54 -12.23 -11.17 -5.00
N ARG A 55 -11.10 -11.77 -4.59
CA ARG A 55 -10.99 -13.22 -4.37
C ARG A 55 -11.93 -13.69 -3.26
N CYS A 56 -11.93 -13.02 -2.11
CA CYS A 56 -12.79 -13.33 -0.97
C CYS A 56 -14.28 -13.17 -1.30
N ARG A 57 -14.63 -12.13 -2.07
CA ARG A 57 -16.00 -11.91 -2.58
C ARG A 57 -16.44 -13.02 -3.54
N ARG A 58 -15.62 -13.36 -4.54
CA ARG A 58 -15.86 -14.46 -5.47
C ARG A 58 -16.09 -15.80 -4.77
N LEU A 59 -15.23 -16.15 -3.81
CA LEU A 59 -15.36 -17.40 -3.06
C LEU A 59 -16.61 -17.40 -2.15
N THR A 60 -16.97 -16.26 -1.56
CA THR A 60 -18.20 -16.11 -0.79
C THR A 60 -19.45 -16.35 -1.65
N LEU A 61 -19.51 -15.74 -2.84
CA LEU A 61 -20.63 -15.94 -3.78
C LEU A 61 -20.67 -17.38 -4.32
N ALA A 62 -19.51 -17.98 -4.60
CA ALA A 62 -19.41 -19.38 -4.98
C ALA A 62 -19.96 -20.31 -3.89
N ALA A 63 -19.69 -20.00 -2.61
CA ALA A 63 -20.20 -20.77 -1.49
C ALA A 63 -21.74 -20.69 -1.38
N PHE A 64 -22.32 -19.50 -1.58
CA PHE A 64 -23.78 -19.33 -1.64
C PHE A 64 -24.38 -20.15 -2.79
N GLU A 65 -23.81 -20.07 -3.99
CA GLU A 65 -24.31 -20.81 -5.15
C GLU A 65 -24.21 -22.34 -4.99
N LEU A 66 -23.14 -22.84 -4.38
CA LEU A 66 -23.00 -24.27 -4.09
C LEU A 66 -23.99 -24.76 -3.04
N LYS A 67 -24.37 -23.90 -2.08
CA LYS A 67 -25.35 -24.22 -1.04
C LYS A 67 -26.78 -24.20 -1.58
N ASP A 68 -27.08 -23.23 -2.45
CA ASP A 68 -28.44 -22.97 -2.93
C ASP A 68 -28.77 -23.71 -4.23
N SER A 69 -27.81 -24.41 -4.85
CA SER A 69 -28.01 -25.09 -6.13
C SER A 69 -27.23 -26.41 -6.25
N ASN A 70 -27.62 -27.24 -7.23
CA ASN A 70 -26.89 -28.44 -7.64
C ASN A 70 -25.85 -28.18 -8.75
N ALA A 71 -25.41 -26.92 -8.95
CA ALA A 71 -24.42 -26.56 -9.97
C ALA A 71 -23.12 -27.34 -9.80
N LYS A 72 -22.47 -27.79 -10.88
CA LYS A 72 -21.21 -28.56 -10.75
C LYS A 72 -20.11 -27.64 -10.21
N VAL A 73 -19.24 -28.19 -9.37
CA VAL A 73 -18.11 -27.44 -8.78
C VAL A 73 -17.24 -26.78 -9.86
N ILE A 74 -17.03 -27.47 -10.99
CA ILE A 74 -16.28 -26.91 -12.12
C ILE A 74 -16.97 -25.73 -12.79
N ASP A 75 -18.30 -25.76 -12.92
CA ASP A 75 -19.07 -24.67 -13.54
C ASP A 75 -19.02 -23.43 -12.64
N VAL A 76 -19.17 -23.64 -11.32
CA VAL A 76 -19.02 -22.57 -10.32
C VAL A 76 -17.60 -22.01 -10.32
N ALA A 77 -16.57 -22.87 -10.36
CA ALA A 77 -15.18 -22.43 -10.43
C ALA A 77 -14.92 -21.51 -11.63
N ILE A 78 -15.35 -21.93 -12.83
CA ILE A 78 -15.19 -21.15 -14.07
C ILE A 78 -15.96 -19.83 -13.98
N LYS A 79 -17.21 -19.87 -13.49
CA LYS A 79 -18.06 -18.68 -13.34
C LYS A 79 -17.42 -17.60 -12.47
N TYR A 80 -16.70 -17.99 -11.41
CA TYR A 80 -16.00 -17.06 -10.52
C TYR A 80 -14.52 -16.87 -10.89
N GLY A 81 -14.13 -17.15 -12.13
CA GLY A 81 -12.84 -16.76 -12.70
C GLY A 81 -11.67 -17.70 -12.38
N TYR A 82 -11.94 -18.95 -12.00
CA TYR A 82 -10.90 -19.96 -11.82
C TYR A 82 -10.76 -20.84 -13.07
N ASN A 83 -9.51 -21.01 -13.53
CA ASN A 83 -9.22 -21.80 -14.73
C ASN A 83 -9.13 -23.31 -14.46
N SER A 84 -9.13 -23.74 -13.19
CA SER A 84 -9.11 -25.17 -12.83
C SER A 84 -9.86 -25.46 -11.52
N PRO A 85 -10.53 -26.62 -11.40
CA PRO A 85 -11.15 -27.07 -10.16
C PRO A 85 -10.17 -27.18 -8.98
N ASP A 86 -8.91 -27.56 -9.24
CA ASP A 86 -7.90 -27.74 -8.19
C ASP A 86 -7.43 -26.41 -7.60
N SER A 87 -7.31 -25.37 -8.43
CA SER A 87 -6.98 -24.02 -7.95
C SER A 87 -8.13 -23.43 -7.14
N PHE A 88 -9.37 -23.62 -7.63
CA PHE A 88 -10.58 -23.23 -6.92
C PHE A 88 -10.71 -23.95 -5.57
N THR A 89 -10.55 -25.28 -5.54
CA THR A 89 -10.69 -26.08 -4.32
C THR A 89 -9.69 -25.66 -3.26
N ARG A 90 -8.42 -25.44 -3.62
CA ARG A 90 -7.40 -24.93 -2.69
C ARG A 90 -7.76 -23.55 -2.15
N ALA A 91 -8.15 -22.62 -3.01
CA ALA A 91 -8.53 -21.27 -2.58
C ALA A 91 -9.78 -21.28 -1.70
N PHE A 92 -10.77 -22.10 -2.04
CA PHE A 92 -12.02 -22.27 -1.30
C PHE A 92 -11.77 -22.88 0.08
N GLN A 93 -10.95 -23.93 0.17
CA GLN A 93 -10.53 -24.53 1.44
C GLN A 93 -9.75 -23.53 2.30
N ASN A 94 -8.81 -22.78 1.72
CA ASN A 94 -8.05 -21.77 2.46
C ASN A 94 -8.98 -20.71 3.09
N LEU A 95 -10.04 -20.31 2.39
CA LEU A 95 -10.99 -19.34 2.91
C LEU A 95 -11.96 -19.98 3.91
N HIS A 96 -12.70 -21.00 3.51
CA HIS A 96 -13.84 -21.55 4.25
C HIS A 96 -13.47 -22.69 5.22
N GLY A 97 -12.29 -23.29 5.08
CA GLY A 97 -11.83 -24.42 5.89
C GLY A 97 -12.38 -25.79 5.45
N ILE A 98 -13.16 -25.86 4.38
CA ILE A 98 -13.80 -27.08 3.85
C ILE A 98 -13.73 -27.12 2.33
N THR A 99 -13.96 -28.29 1.72
CA THR A 99 -14.03 -28.43 0.26
C THR A 99 -15.30 -27.79 -0.32
N PRO A 100 -15.31 -27.42 -1.62
CA PRO A 100 -16.53 -27.01 -2.32
C PRO A 100 -17.67 -28.05 -2.26
N SER A 101 -17.33 -29.34 -2.31
CA SER A 101 -18.33 -30.42 -2.24
C SER A 101 -18.99 -30.51 -0.86
N GLU A 102 -18.22 -30.28 0.21
CA GLU A 102 -18.72 -30.26 1.59
C GLU A 102 -19.58 -29.03 1.89
N ALA A 103 -19.36 -27.91 1.19
CA ALA A 103 -20.11 -26.66 1.37
C ALA A 103 -21.63 -26.82 1.13
N ARG A 104 -22.04 -27.88 0.43
CA ARG A 104 -23.46 -28.23 0.22
C ARG A 104 -24.17 -28.66 1.49
N SER A 105 -23.43 -29.16 2.48
CA SER A 105 -24.00 -29.64 3.73
C SER A 105 -24.45 -28.48 4.60
N THR A 106 -25.70 -28.50 5.05
CA THR A 106 -26.31 -27.46 5.90
C THR A 106 -25.69 -27.35 7.30
N ILE A 107 -24.88 -28.34 7.70
CA ILE A 107 -24.27 -28.42 9.04
C ILE A 107 -22.91 -27.72 9.09
N ARG A 108 -22.30 -27.42 7.93
CA ARG A 108 -20.96 -26.81 7.87
C ARG A 108 -21.05 -25.29 7.93
N SER A 109 -20.15 -24.68 8.71
CA SER A 109 -19.99 -23.23 8.74
C SER A 109 -19.19 -22.76 7.53
N LEU A 110 -19.62 -21.65 6.94
CA LEU A 110 -18.96 -20.97 5.84
C LEU A 110 -18.64 -19.54 6.26
N LYS A 111 -17.47 -19.04 5.92
CA LYS A 111 -17.14 -17.61 6.08
C LYS A 111 -17.83 -16.78 4.99
N ALA A 112 -18.32 -15.60 5.35
CA ALA A 112 -18.90 -14.65 4.41
C ALA A 112 -18.14 -13.33 4.48
N TYR A 113 -17.60 -12.89 3.34
CA TYR A 113 -17.07 -11.54 3.16
C TYR A 113 -18.15 -10.67 2.56
N SER A 114 -18.66 -9.71 3.32
CA SER A 114 -19.68 -8.77 2.82
C SER A 114 -19.06 -7.75 1.86
N PRO A 115 -19.83 -7.21 0.89
CA PRO A 115 -19.37 -6.10 0.06
C PRO A 115 -18.87 -4.93 0.92
N MET A 116 -17.69 -4.41 0.59
CA MET A 116 -17.14 -3.23 1.26
C MET A 116 -17.72 -1.96 0.63
N THR A 117 -17.99 -0.98 1.47
CA THR A 117 -18.36 0.38 1.05
C THR A 117 -17.49 1.36 1.79
N PHE A 118 -17.13 2.45 1.13
CA PHE A 118 -16.49 3.58 1.76
C PHE A 118 -17.55 4.40 2.49
N GLN A 119 -17.32 4.66 3.76
CA GLN A 119 -18.18 5.51 4.59
C GLN A 119 -17.38 6.70 5.10
N LEU A 120 -18.03 7.87 5.17
CA LEU A 120 -17.47 9.02 5.85
C LEU A 120 -17.59 8.78 7.35
N SER A 121 -16.47 8.67 8.04
CA SER A 121 -16.42 8.89 9.49
C SER A 121 -16.00 10.33 9.74
N ILE A 122 -16.58 10.95 10.77
CA ILE A 122 -16.09 12.26 11.23
C ILE A 122 -14.90 11.97 12.13
N GLN A 123 -13.70 12.15 11.58
CA GLN A 123 -12.42 12.09 12.28
C GLN A 123 -11.59 13.31 11.88
N GLY A 124 -10.75 13.80 12.79
CA GLY A 124 -10.00 15.04 12.61
C GLY A 124 -10.25 16.05 13.73
N GLY A 125 -9.89 17.32 13.49
CA GLY A 125 -9.78 18.39 14.50
C GLY A 125 -8.35 18.59 15.01
N THR A 126 -7.43 17.71 14.61
CA THR A 126 -5.99 17.83 14.83
C THR A 126 -5.33 18.28 13.54
N GLU A 127 -4.55 19.34 13.59
CA GLU A 127 -3.84 19.86 12.43
C GLU A 127 -2.84 18.82 11.90
N MET A 128 -2.56 18.87 10.60
CA MET A 128 -1.46 18.12 9.98
C MET A 128 -0.66 19.09 9.14
N ASN A 129 0.57 19.35 9.57
CA ASN A 129 1.47 20.22 8.83
C ASN A 129 1.91 19.50 7.57
N TYR A 130 1.62 20.12 6.42
CA TYR A 130 2.13 19.65 5.14
C TYR A 130 2.56 20.81 4.27
N ARG A 131 3.48 20.55 3.35
CA ARG A 131 3.88 21.47 2.29
C ARG A 131 3.98 20.72 0.97
N ILE A 132 3.88 21.46 -0.13
CA ILE A 132 4.05 20.94 -1.48
C ILE A 132 5.35 21.49 -2.05
N GLU A 133 6.21 20.61 -2.57
CA GLU A 133 7.46 20.99 -3.23
C GLU A 133 7.59 20.31 -4.59
N GLU A 134 8.15 21.01 -5.56
CA GLU A 134 8.58 20.43 -6.83
C GLU A 134 10.08 20.13 -6.76
N LYS A 135 10.47 18.95 -7.22
CA LYS A 135 11.88 18.55 -7.31
C LYS A 135 12.23 18.20 -8.75
N GLU A 136 13.37 18.70 -9.20
CA GLU A 136 14.07 18.23 -10.39
C GLU A 136 14.54 16.78 -10.20
N PRO A 137 14.92 16.06 -11.27
CA PRO A 137 15.39 14.70 -11.15
C PRO A 137 16.61 14.58 -10.23
N PHE A 138 16.60 13.57 -9.37
CA PHE A 138 17.71 13.26 -8.47
C PHE A 138 17.86 11.74 -8.32
N GLN A 139 18.84 11.31 -7.54
CA GLN A 139 19.08 9.90 -7.23
C GLN A 139 19.13 9.69 -5.73
N ILE A 140 18.69 8.51 -5.30
CA ILE A 140 18.91 8.02 -3.95
C ILE A 140 20.06 7.03 -4.01
N ILE A 141 21.18 7.36 -3.36
CA ILE A 141 22.36 6.50 -3.30
C ILE A 141 22.49 5.93 -1.90
N GLY A 142 22.65 4.62 -1.78
CA GLY A 142 22.80 3.95 -0.49
C GLY A 142 22.82 2.43 -0.58
N ILE A 143 22.47 1.79 0.54
CA ILE A 143 22.26 0.34 0.58
C ILE A 143 20.81 0.02 0.23
N GLN A 144 20.59 -1.10 -0.44
CA GLN A 144 19.26 -1.56 -0.86
C GLN A 144 19.01 -2.99 -0.41
N LYS A 145 17.77 -3.29 -0.03
CA LYS A 145 17.31 -4.66 0.21
C LYS A 145 15.82 -4.81 -0.13
N ARG A 146 15.45 -5.96 -0.68
CA ARG A 146 14.06 -6.40 -0.75
C ARG A 146 13.62 -6.89 0.62
N VAL A 147 12.63 -6.24 1.23
CA VAL A 147 12.18 -6.54 2.61
C VAL A 147 10.68 -6.81 2.66
N PRO A 148 10.20 -7.66 3.58
CA PRO A 148 8.77 -7.86 3.80
C PRO A 148 8.13 -6.57 4.33
N ILE A 149 6.86 -6.38 4.01
CA ILE A 149 6.07 -5.25 4.50
C ILE A 149 5.51 -5.59 5.87
N VAL A 150 5.71 -4.67 6.82
CA VAL A 150 5.16 -4.73 8.18
C VAL A 150 4.29 -3.49 8.40
N PHE A 151 3.03 -3.65 8.78
CA PHE A 151 2.10 -2.51 8.96
C PHE A 151 2.21 -1.86 10.31
N ASN A 152 2.37 -2.69 11.34
CA ASN A 152 2.33 -2.25 12.72
C ASN A 152 3.65 -2.63 13.40
N GLY A 153 4.23 -1.70 14.13
CA GLY A 153 5.52 -1.89 14.79
C GLY A 153 6.74 -1.79 13.88
N VAL A 154 7.85 -2.31 14.37
CA VAL A 154 9.19 -2.16 13.76
C VAL A 154 9.42 -3.26 12.73
N ASN A 155 9.98 -2.87 11.58
CA ASN A 155 10.45 -3.83 10.58
C ASN A 155 11.89 -4.25 10.90
N GLU A 156 12.06 -5.49 11.38
CA GLU A 156 13.36 -6.03 11.80
C GLU A 156 14.39 -6.06 10.66
N GLU A 157 13.97 -6.27 9.41
CA GLU A 157 14.87 -6.26 8.25
C GLU A 157 15.42 -4.85 8.00
N ILE A 158 14.56 -3.82 8.08
CA ILE A 158 14.98 -2.42 7.97
C ILE A 158 15.88 -2.02 9.15
N ALA A 159 15.55 -2.45 10.37
CA ALA A 159 16.40 -2.21 11.55
C ALA A 159 17.78 -2.88 11.40
N SER A 160 17.83 -4.08 10.81
CA SER A 160 19.08 -4.78 10.48
C SER A 160 19.90 -4.02 9.43
N MET A 161 19.26 -3.49 8.38
CA MET A 161 19.94 -2.65 7.39
C MET A 161 20.59 -1.41 8.06
N TRP A 162 19.89 -0.72 8.96
CA TRP A 162 20.46 0.40 9.72
C TRP A 162 21.66 -0.01 10.59
N LYS A 163 21.63 -1.21 11.18
CA LYS A 163 22.76 -1.74 11.97
C LYS A 163 23.96 -2.12 11.10
N SER A 164 23.74 -2.45 9.83
CA SER A 164 24.81 -2.84 8.90
C SER A 164 25.64 -1.65 8.35
N LEU A 165 25.11 -0.42 8.45
CA LEU A 165 25.83 0.78 8.05
C LEU A 165 26.89 1.18 9.08
N ASP A 166 28.16 1.01 8.71
CA ASP A 166 29.29 1.49 9.49
C ASP A 166 29.49 3.02 9.42
N SER A 167 30.31 3.56 10.32
CA SER A 167 30.56 5.00 10.40
C SER A 167 31.20 5.57 9.13
N GLN A 168 32.09 4.82 8.48
CA GLN A 168 32.78 5.27 7.26
C GLN A 168 31.78 5.44 6.11
N SER A 169 30.89 4.47 5.93
CA SER A 169 29.83 4.49 4.91
C SER A 169 28.86 5.63 5.17
N ILE A 170 28.51 5.88 6.44
CA ILE A 170 27.67 7.01 6.85
C ILE A 170 28.32 8.35 6.48
N ASP A 171 29.62 8.53 6.73
CA ASP A 171 30.33 9.78 6.42
C ASP A 171 30.43 10.02 4.92
N ILE A 172 30.71 8.97 4.14
CA ILE A 172 30.71 9.04 2.67
C ILE A 172 29.32 9.44 2.16
N LEU A 173 28.27 8.76 2.61
CA LEU A 173 26.88 9.07 2.22
C LEU A 173 26.51 10.52 2.55
N LYS A 174 26.81 10.98 3.78
CA LYS A 174 26.57 12.38 4.17
C LYS A 174 27.30 13.38 3.27
N SER A 175 28.53 13.08 2.84
CA SER A 175 29.28 13.94 1.91
C SER A 175 28.64 14.03 0.51
N LEU A 176 27.87 13.02 0.13
CA LEU A 176 27.15 12.99 -1.15
C LEU A 176 25.81 13.75 -1.09
N SER A 177 25.18 13.83 0.07
CA SER A 177 23.89 14.53 0.26
C SER A 177 23.99 16.00 -0.15
N ASN A 178 23.19 16.40 -1.15
CA ASN A 178 23.09 17.78 -1.63
C ASN A 178 21.69 18.17 -2.11
N ILE A 179 20.69 17.30 -1.85
CA ILE A 179 19.28 17.52 -2.16
C ILE A 179 18.49 17.37 -0.86
N GLU A 180 17.47 18.20 -0.67
CA GLU A 180 16.54 18.06 0.46
C GLU A 180 15.60 16.86 0.24
N PRO A 181 15.35 16.02 1.27
CA PRO A 181 15.81 16.22 2.65
C PRO A 181 17.29 15.83 2.85
N THR A 182 18.05 16.70 3.52
CA THR A 182 19.49 16.50 3.75
C THR A 182 19.80 15.44 4.80
N GLY A 183 20.93 14.75 4.65
CA GLY A 183 21.33 13.64 5.51
C GLY A 183 20.79 12.29 5.05
N ILE A 184 20.76 11.31 5.96
CA ILE A 184 20.35 9.94 5.63
C ILE A 184 18.83 9.83 5.63
N ILE A 185 18.31 9.25 4.57
CA ILE A 185 16.90 9.00 4.34
C ILE A 185 16.64 7.50 4.20
N SER A 186 15.40 7.11 4.50
CA SER A 186 14.85 5.82 4.14
C SER A 186 13.91 6.01 2.95
N ALA A 187 14.02 5.21 1.89
CA ALA A 187 13.12 5.30 0.74
C ALA A 187 12.56 3.92 0.41
N SER A 188 11.25 3.83 0.18
CA SER A 188 10.56 2.60 -0.13
C SER A 188 9.90 2.69 -1.51
N THR A 189 10.18 1.71 -2.38
CA THR A 189 9.63 1.65 -3.74
C THR A 189 9.32 0.21 -4.16
N ASN A 190 8.79 0.02 -5.37
CA ASN A 190 8.54 -1.29 -5.98
C ASN A 190 7.72 -2.24 -5.09
N PHE A 191 6.70 -1.71 -4.41
CA PHE A 191 5.81 -2.49 -3.56
C PHE A 191 5.12 -3.59 -4.36
N SER A 192 5.25 -4.85 -3.94
CA SER A 192 4.50 -5.95 -4.57
C SER A 192 3.01 -5.87 -4.25
N GLU A 193 2.20 -6.57 -5.06
CA GLU A 193 0.84 -6.92 -4.66
C GLU A 193 0.84 -7.74 -3.35
N GLY A 194 -0.30 -7.77 -2.65
CA GLY A 194 -0.41 -8.44 -1.35
C GLY A 194 0.20 -7.67 -0.18
N ARG A 195 0.60 -6.40 -0.41
CA ARG A 195 1.11 -5.46 0.61
C ARG A 195 0.37 -5.60 1.93
N MET A 196 -0.96 -5.50 1.90
CA MET A 196 -1.85 -5.38 3.08
C MET A 196 -2.07 -6.64 3.92
N GLU A 197 -1.51 -7.77 3.52
CA GLU A 197 -1.62 -9.03 4.28
C GLU A 197 -0.30 -9.42 4.95
N GLU A 198 0.69 -8.52 5.01
CA GLU A 198 2.08 -8.81 5.42
C GLU A 198 2.75 -9.91 4.58
N LYS A 199 2.22 -10.14 3.38
CA LYS A 199 2.75 -11.10 2.39
C LYS A 199 3.45 -10.40 1.22
N GLY A 200 3.44 -9.07 1.23
CA GLY A 200 4.11 -8.26 0.23
C GLY A 200 5.53 -7.91 0.63
N GLU A 201 6.30 -7.46 -0.35
CA GLU A 201 7.66 -6.96 -0.18
C GLU A 201 7.80 -5.60 -0.85
N LEU A 202 8.83 -4.86 -0.47
CA LEU A 202 9.22 -3.60 -1.10
C LEU A 202 10.74 -3.54 -1.24
N ASP A 203 11.21 -2.72 -2.16
CA ASP A 203 12.61 -2.35 -2.22
C ASP A 203 12.83 -1.19 -1.26
N HIS A 204 13.63 -1.44 -0.21
CA HIS A 204 13.99 -0.43 0.77
C HIS A 204 15.40 0.05 0.53
N TYR A 205 15.60 1.35 0.60
CA TYR A 205 16.88 2.02 0.49
C TYR A 205 17.16 2.77 1.79
N ILE A 206 18.40 2.72 2.28
CA ILE A 206 18.92 3.63 3.29
C ILE A 206 20.11 4.34 2.68
N GLY A 207 19.98 5.65 2.50
CA GLY A 207 20.88 6.40 1.64
C GLY A 207 20.71 7.90 1.74
N VAL A 208 21.09 8.62 0.70
CA VAL A 208 20.96 10.09 0.62
C VAL A 208 20.37 10.49 -0.72
N ALA A 209 19.61 11.59 -0.74
CA ALA A 209 19.21 12.25 -1.98
C ALA A 209 20.36 13.09 -2.54
N THR A 210 20.69 12.88 -3.82
CA THR A 210 21.82 13.56 -4.46
C THR A 210 21.72 13.62 -5.98
N THR A 211 22.46 14.55 -6.59
CA THR A 211 22.71 14.63 -8.05
C THR A 211 24.13 14.23 -8.43
N LYS A 212 24.96 13.83 -7.45
CA LYS A 212 26.33 13.38 -7.67
C LYS A 212 26.36 11.94 -8.18
N ALA A 213 27.46 11.57 -8.84
CA ALA A 213 27.65 10.22 -9.37
C ALA A 213 27.68 9.15 -8.25
N CYS A 214 27.08 7.99 -8.55
CA CYS A 214 27.11 6.84 -7.65
C CYS A 214 28.52 6.24 -7.56
N LEU A 215 28.93 5.91 -6.34
CA LEU A 215 30.15 5.15 -6.08
C LEU A 215 29.84 3.65 -6.23
N GLU A 216 30.79 2.86 -6.72
CA GLU A 216 30.60 1.43 -7.03
C GLU A 216 30.11 0.57 -5.86
N GLN A 217 30.38 1.01 -4.62
CA GLN A 217 30.00 0.31 -3.40
C GLN A 217 28.52 0.49 -2.99
N PHE A 218 27.78 1.40 -3.64
CA PHE A 218 26.39 1.70 -3.32
C PHE A 218 25.45 1.39 -4.49
N THR A 219 24.17 1.20 -4.17
CA THR A 219 23.09 1.10 -5.16
C THR A 219 22.47 2.48 -5.36
N GLN A 220 22.03 2.75 -6.60
CA GLN A 220 21.31 3.95 -6.96
C GLN A 220 19.84 3.66 -7.30
N LEU A 221 18.96 4.58 -6.93
CA LEU A 221 17.57 4.65 -7.39
C LEU A 221 17.36 6.00 -8.07
N GLU A 222 17.00 5.99 -9.34
CA GLU A 222 16.66 7.22 -10.07
C GLU A 222 15.26 7.70 -9.67
N VAL A 223 15.14 9.01 -9.44
CA VAL A 223 13.89 9.68 -9.10
C VAL A 223 13.65 10.77 -10.13
N LEU A 224 12.58 10.63 -10.91
CA LEU A 224 12.20 11.60 -11.92
C LEU A 224 11.66 12.89 -11.30
N ALA A 225 11.65 13.96 -12.08
CA ALA A 225 11.03 15.22 -11.69
C ALA A 225 9.58 14.98 -11.23
N SER A 226 9.26 15.38 -10.00
CA SER A 226 7.99 15.06 -9.36
C SER A 226 7.56 16.17 -8.39
N THR A 227 6.25 16.30 -8.20
CA THR A 227 5.68 17.08 -7.09
C THR A 227 5.57 16.19 -5.85
N TRP A 228 5.93 16.73 -4.70
CA TRP A 228 5.98 16.02 -3.43
C TRP A 228 5.07 16.69 -2.41
N ALA A 229 4.23 15.89 -1.76
CA ALA A 229 3.55 16.28 -0.54
C ALA A 229 4.39 15.81 0.66
N ILE A 230 4.81 16.77 1.48
CA ILE A 230 5.72 16.54 2.60
C ILE A 230 4.96 16.79 3.89
N PHE A 231 4.85 15.78 4.73
CA PHE A 231 4.11 15.80 5.98
C PHE A 231 5.06 15.70 7.16
N GLU A 232 4.81 16.52 8.18
CA GLU A 232 5.57 16.48 9.42
C GLU A 232 4.91 15.52 10.41
N ALA A 233 5.70 14.64 11.00
CA ALA A 233 5.30 13.81 12.13
C ALA A 233 6.15 14.17 13.35
N VAL A 234 5.49 14.61 14.43
CA VAL A 234 6.15 14.92 15.71
C VAL A 234 5.51 14.06 16.80
N GLY A 235 6.33 13.26 17.49
CA GLY A 235 5.86 12.45 18.62
C GLY A 235 6.71 11.20 18.84
N PRO A 236 6.25 10.26 19.69
CA PRO A 236 6.94 9.00 19.94
C PRO A 236 7.07 8.15 18.66
N PHE A 237 8.28 7.65 18.39
CA PHE A 237 8.54 6.73 17.28
C PHE A 237 8.30 5.26 17.70
N PRO A 238 7.68 4.41 16.87
CA PRO A 238 7.18 4.66 15.51
C PRO A 238 5.71 5.14 15.44
N ASP A 239 5.02 5.25 16.58
CA ASP A 239 3.56 5.45 16.63
C ASP A 239 3.09 6.73 15.95
N ALA A 240 3.78 7.86 16.19
CA ALA A 240 3.46 9.14 15.56
C ALA A 240 3.60 9.08 14.03
N LEU A 241 4.65 8.41 13.54
CA LEU A 241 4.89 8.21 12.13
C LEU A 241 3.80 7.34 11.48
N GLN A 242 3.44 6.22 12.13
CA GLN A 242 2.38 5.33 11.64
C GLN A 242 1.00 6.02 11.63
N ASN A 243 0.73 6.86 12.63
CA ASN A 243 -0.48 7.67 12.69
C ASN A 243 -0.56 8.66 11.52
N VAL A 244 0.51 9.44 11.26
CA VAL A 244 0.52 10.42 10.16
C VAL A 244 0.39 9.71 8.81
N TRP A 245 1.09 8.59 8.58
CA TRP A 245 0.87 7.75 7.40
C TRP A 245 -0.60 7.34 7.24
N GLY A 246 -1.23 6.93 8.35
CA GLY A 246 -2.67 6.67 8.46
C GLY A 246 -3.51 7.81 7.87
N ARG A 247 -3.30 8.99 8.42
CA ARG A 247 -4.06 10.22 8.12
C ARG A 247 -3.81 10.76 6.72
N ILE A 248 -2.62 10.57 6.14
CA ILE A 248 -2.34 10.94 4.75
C ILE A 248 -3.34 10.24 3.81
N TYR A 249 -3.58 8.95 4.02
CA TYR A 249 -4.47 8.15 3.17
C TYR A 249 -5.95 8.24 3.56
N SER A 250 -6.28 8.39 4.85
CA SER A 250 -7.68 8.44 5.31
C SER A 250 -8.29 9.84 5.34
N GLU A 251 -7.48 10.89 5.52
CA GLU A 251 -7.95 12.27 5.69
C GLU A 251 -7.50 13.17 4.53
N TRP A 252 -6.20 13.19 4.23
CA TRP A 252 -5.64 14.19 3.30
C TRP A 252 -5.89 13.86 1.84
N PHE A 253 -5.57 12.67 1.34
CA PHE A 253 -5.84 12.30 -0.06
C PHE A 253 -7.33 12.41 -0.45
N PRO A 254 -8.30 12.00 0.39
CA PRO A 254 -9.72 12.17 0.08
C PRO A 254 -10.19 13.63 0.04
N SER A 255 -9.53 14.52 0.78
CA SER A 255 -9.91 15.94 0.87
C SER A 255 -9.05 16.86 -0.01
N SER A 256 -7.94 16.38 -0.56
CA SER A 256 -7.02 17.15 -1.39
C SER A 256 -7.29 17.00 -2.90
N ASN A 257 -6.79 17.98 -3.66
CA ASN A 257 -6.79 17.95 -5.12
C ASN A 257 -5.56 17.19 -5.68
N TYR A 258 -4.98 16.28 -4.89
CA TYR A 258 -3.84 15.48 -5.28
C TYR A 258 -4.19 13.99 -5.26
N GLU A 259 -3.55 13.24 -6.14
CA GLU A 259 -3.50 11.78 -6.10
C GLU A 259 -2.06 11.30 -5.97
N LEU A 260 -1.90 10.05 -5.55
CA LEU A 260 -0.59 9.43 -5.37
C LEU A 260 0.06 9.17 -6.75
N ALA A 261 1.29 9.66 -6.93
CA ALA A 261 2.09 9.38 -8.11
C ALA A 261 2.92 8.10 -7.90
N GLU A 262 3.33 7.46 -9.00
CA GLU A 262 4.32 6.39 -8.92
C GLU A 262 5.70 6.97 -8.58
N GLY A 263 6.39 6.35 -7.61
CA GLY A 263 7.70 6.80 -7.14
C GLY A 263 8.00 6.29 -5.73
N PRO A 264 9.20 6.58 -5.20
CA PRO A 264 9.54 6.19 -3.85
C PRO A 264 8.80 7.04 -2.82
N GLU A 265 8.37 6.40 -1.73
CA GLU A 265 7.96 7.07 -0.50
C GLU A 265 9.21 7.29 0.37
N ILE A 266 9.53 8.54 0.69
CA ILE A 266 10.75 8.89 1.43
C ILE A 266 10.39 9.24 2.89
N LEU A 267 11.21 8.76 3.81
CA LEU A 267 11.19 9.06 5.24
C LEU A 267 12.51 9.71 5.63
N TRP A 268 12.42 10.90 6.18
CA TRP A 268 13.53 11.57 6.85
C TRP A 268 13.27 11.63 8.36
N ASN A 269 14.34 11.47 9.13
CA ASN A 269 14.33 11.45 10.59
C ASN A 269 15.34 12.47 11.09
N GLU A 270 14.98 13.28 12.10
CA GLU A 270 15.85 14.34 12.60
C GLU A 270 17.16 13.83 13.21
N SER A 271 17.15 12.61 13.74
CA SER A 271 18.32 11.99 14.35
C SER A 271 18.23 10.46 14.32
N LYS A 272 19.35 9.79 14.64
CA LYS A 272 19.40 8.32 14.81
C LYS A 272 18.77 7.88 16.13
N ASP A 273 18.75 8.76 17.14
CA ASP A 273 18.14 8.49 18.43
C ASP A 273 16.65 8.86 18.38
N VAL A 274 15.81 7.83 18.31
CA VAL A 274 14.36 7.96 18.19
C VAL A 274 13.65 7.95 19.55
N SER A 275 14.39 7.99 20.66
CA SER A 275 13.82 7.88 22.02
C SER A 275 13.09 9.14 22.50
N SER A 276 13.28 10.27 21.80
CA SER A 276 12.62 11.53 22.13
C SER A 276 11.10 11.40 22.02
N PRO A 277 10.32 11.83 23.03
CA PRO A 277 8.85 11.87 22.92
C PRO A 277 8.35 12.92 21.91
N ASN A 278 9.21 13.86 21.50
CA ASN A 278 8.91 14.88 20.50
C ASN A 278 9.75 14.66 19.23
N PHE A 279 10.02 13.40 18.88
CA PHE A 279 10.85 13.07 17.73
C PHE A 279 10.22 13.56 16.43
N ARG A 280 11.00 14.28 15.62
CA ARG A 280 10.55 14.83 14.33
C ARG A 280 10.98 13.96 13.16
N SER A 281 10.01 13.65 12.31
CA SER A 281 10.19 12.99 11.02
C SER A 281 9.45 13.75 9.92
N GLU A 282 9.91 13.59 8.68
CA GLU A 282 9.19 14.04 7.49
C GLU A 282 8.85 12.84 6.60
N ILE A 283 7.59 12.77 6.18
CA ILE A 283 7.10 11.82 5.19
C ILE A 283 6.95 12.54 3.87
N TRP A 284 7.62 12.06 2.85
CA TRP A 284 7.64 12.61 1.51
C TRP A 284 6.93 11.64 0.57
N VAL A 285 5.81 12.09 0.02
CA VAL A 285 4.94 11.29 -0.85
C VAL A 285 4.88 11.94 -2.23
N PRO A 286 5.19 11.22 -3.31
CA PRO A 286 5.09 11.77 -4.66
C PRO A 286 3.60 11.88 -5.05
N VAL A 287 3.22 13.01 -5.62
CA VAL A 287 1.81 13.34 -5.92
C VAL A 287 1.65 13.96 -7.30
N LEU A 288 0.46 13.77 -7.89
CA LEU A 288 0.00 14.45 -9.09
C LEU A 288 -1.23 15.28 -8.75
N LYS A 289 -1.38 16.44 -9.39
CA LYS A 289 -2.59 17.25 -9.26
C LYS A 289 -3.71 16.63 -10.11
N LYS A 290 -4.88 16.44 -9.50
CA LYS A 290 -6.11 15.95 -10.16
C LYS A 290 -6.64 16.93 -11.20
#